data_AF-A0A7K7TL17-F1
#
_entry.id   AF-A0A7K7TL17-F1
#
_cell.length_a   1.000
_cell.length_b   1.000
_cell.length_c   1.000
_cell.angle_alpha   90.00
_cell.angle_beta   90.00
_cell.angle_gamma   90.00
#
_symmetry.space_group_name_H-M   'P 1'
#
loop_
_entity.id
_entity.type
_entity.pdbx_description
1 polymer ?
#
loop_
_entity_poly.entity_id
_entity_poly.type
_entity_poly.pdbx_seq_one_letter_code
_entity_poly.pdbx_strand_id
1 'polypeptide(L)'
;PGQVCVCTKQGGFQQQVPALSSSKCQELANHYLGFNGWSSRIIMLQNVSGFDGEKEEVGKASQKRSLKFLCALEVTLPNHGVCSRGVALGEADAGSGEDPLELLMATRRAQKLAVGKALSGAFQKILLVVLENGKVAVEYNSSQEEPTDSLTEEELKGLVQV
;
A
#
# COMPACT_ATOMS: atom_id res chain seq x y z
N PRO A 1 6.03 -46.15 -3.11
CA PRO A 1 6.15 -44.81 -2.46
C PRO A 1 7.07 -43.92 -3.30
N GLY A 2 6.49 -43.11 -4.21
CA GLY A 2 7.24 -42.20 -5.07
C GLY A 2 7.33 -40.82 -4.44
N GLN A 3 8.54 -40.35 -4.15
CA GLN A 3 8.77 -39.01 -3.64
C GLN A 3 8.80 -38.04 -4.84
N VAL A 4 7.76 -37.21 -4.95
CA VAL A 4 7.69 -36.16 -5.97
C VAL A 4 8.45 -34.95 -5.44
N CYS A 5 9.62 -34.69 -6.02
CA CYS A 5 10.38 -33.47 -5.77
C CYS A 5 9.85 -32.36 -6.68
N VAL A 6 9.16 -31.37 -6.11
CA VAL A 6 8.72 -30.18 -6.84
C VAL A 6 9.87 -29.19 -6.84
N CYS A 7 10.60 -29.12 -7.95
CA CYS A 7 11.63 -28.11 -8.16
C CYS A 7 10.96 -26.79 -8.55
N THR A 8 10.85 -25.83 -7.62
CA THR A 8 10.45 -24.46 -7.93
C THR A 8 11.62 -23.73 -8.58
N LYS A 9 11.74 -23.80 -9.91
CA LYS A 9 12.57 -22.85 -10.65
C LYS A 9 11.91 -21.47 -10.53
N GLN A 10 12.38 -20.65 -9.59
CA GLN A 10 12.01 -19.24 -9.50
C GLN A 10 12.60 -18.49 -10.71
N GLY A 11 11.89 -18.54 -11.84
CA GLY A 11 12.05 -17.55 -12.89
C GLY A 11 11.34 -16.28 -12.41
N GLY A 12 12.10 -15.30 -11.95
CA GLY A 12 11.57 -14.01 -11.53
C GLY A 12 10.79 -13.36 -12.68
N PHE A 13 9.46 -13.38 -12.58
CA PHE A 13 8.59 -12.55 -13.41
C PHE A 13 8.73 -11.11 -12.95
N GLN A 14 9.81 -10.43 -13.35
CA GLN A 14 9.87 -8.96 -13.29
C GLN A 14 9.11 -8.37 -14.48
N GLN A 15 7.81 -8.62 -14.50
CA GLN A 15 6.91 -7.85 -15.35
C GLN A 15 6.53 -6.61 -14.55
N GLN A 16 6.84 -5.41 -15.06
CA GLN A 16 6.28 -4.16 -14.54
C GLN A 16 4.77 -4.15 -14.85
N VAL A 17 4.01 -5.00 -14.15
CA VAL A 17 2.57 -5.04 -14.24
C VAL A 17 2.06 -3.83 -13.46
N PRO A 18 1.23 -2.97 -14.06
CA PRO A 18 0.58 -1.90 -13.34
C PRO A 18 -0.13 -2.46 -12.10
N ALA A 19 0.16 -1.91 -10.93
CA ALA A 19 -0.49 -2.32 -9.70
C ALA A 19 -2.01 -2.11 -9.82
N LEU A 20 -2.78 -3.08 -9.33
CA LEU A 20 -4.24 -2.97 -9.30
C LEU A 20 -4.66 -1.78 -8.44
N SER A 21 -5.76 -1.12 -8.83
CA SER A 21 -6.34 -0.07 -7.99
C SER A 21 -6.85 -0.65 -6.67
N SER A 22 -6.89 0.18 -5.63
CA SER A 22 -7.35 -0.24 -4.31
C SER A 22 -8.79 -0.77 -4.33
N SER A 23 -9.65 -0.22 -5.20
CA SER A 23 -11.02 -0.73 -5.39
C SER A 23 -10.99 -2.13 -6.01
N LYS A 24 -10.13 -2.34 -7.02
CA LYS A 24 -10.08 -3.63 -7.69
C LYS A 24 -9.51 -4.72 -6.80
N CYS A 25 -8.50 -4.40 -5.97
CA CYS A 25 -8.01 -5.32 -4.95
C CYS A 25 -9.12 -5.78 -4.00
N GLN A 26 -9.94 -4.84 -3.50
CA GLN A 26 -11.05 -5.13 -2.59
C GLN A 26 -12.14 -5.98 -3.26
N GLU A 27 -12.50 -5.66 -4.51
CA GLU A 27 -13.46 -6.46 -5.28
C GLU A 27 -12.99 -7.91 -5.43
N LEU A 28 -11.72 -8.13 -5.81
CA LEU A 28 -11.17 -9.47 -5.98
C LEU A 28 -11.10 -10.22 -4.64
N ALA A 29 -10.66 -9.55 -3.58
CA ALA A 29 -10.61 -10.15 -2.24
C ALA A 29 -12.02 -10.56 -1.77
N ASN A 30 -13.02 -9.68 -1.94
CA ASN A 30 -14.41 -9.99 -1.62
C ASN A 30 -14.98 -11.12 -2.49
N HIS A 31 -14.63 -11.17 -3.76
CA HIS A 31 -15.11 -12.19 -4.68
C HIS A 31 -14.53 -13.59 -4.37
N TYR A 32 -13.23 -13.68 -4.12
CA TYR A 32 -12.54 -14.96 -3.94
C TYR A 32 -12.46 -15.44 -2.49
N LEU A 33 -12.38 -14.52 -1.53
CA LEU A 33 -12.18 -14.84 -0.11
C LEU A 33 -13.45 -14.56 0.72
N GLY A 34 -14.41 -13.84 0.14
CA GLY A 34 -15.57 -13.33 0.87
C GLY A 34 -15.23 -12.11 1.72
N PHE A 35 -16.26 -11.34 2.08
CA PHE A 35 -16.11 -10.11 2.88
C PHE A 35 -15.44 -10.32 4.25
N ASN A 36 -15.60 -11.51 4.84
CA ASN A 36 -14.99 -11.87 6.12
C ASN A 36 -13.66 -12.65 5.96
N GLY A 37 -13.22 -12.91 4.73
CA GLY A 37 -11.98 -13.66 4.45
C GLY A 37 -10.71 -12.84 4.54
N TRP A 38 -10.84 -11.52 4.60
CA TRP A 38 -9.72 -10.59 4.67
C TRP A 38 -10.09 -9.35 5.51
N SER A 39 -9.09 -8.65 6.02
CA SER A 39 -9.26 -7.35 6.66
C SER A 39 -8.10 -6.41 6.35
N SER A 40 -8.28 -5.12 6.60
CA SER A 40 -7.20 -4.14 6.51
C SER A 40 -7.19 -3.21 7.72
N ARG A 41 -6.00 -2.80 8.15
CA ARG A 41 -5.78 -1.91 9.29
C ARG A 41 -4.73 -0.86 8.95
N ILE A 42 -5.08 0.42 9.08
CA ILE A 42 -4.10 1.52 8.99
C ILE A 42 -3.24 1.47 10.25
N ILE A 43 -1.93 1.32 10.06
CA ILE A 43 -0.94 1.36 11.15
C ILE A 43 -0.53 2.81 11.42
N MET A 44 -0.33 3.58 10.35
CA MET A 44 0.12 4.96 10.41
C MET A 44 -0.46 5.76 9.26
N LEU A 45 -0.88 7.00 9.54
CA LEU A 45 -1.22 8.00 8.55
C LEU A 45 -0.70 9.37 9.03
N GLN A 46 0.36 9.87 8.41
CA GLN A 46 1.09 11.03 8.89
C GLN A 46 1.21 12.11 7.81
N ASN A 47 0.99 13.36 8.19
CA ASN A 47 1.27 14.50 7.33
C ASN A 47 2.78 14.73 7.28
N VAL A 48 3.35 14.72 6.08
CA VAL A 48 4.77 14.90 5.81
C VAL A 48 5.04 16.07 4.85
N SER A 49 4.08 16.99 4.69
CA SER A 49 4.22 18.15 3.80
C SER A 49 5.34 19.12 4.17
N GLY A 50 5.83 19.07 5.41
CA GLY A 50 6.92 19.93 5.91
C GLY A 50 8.34 19.36 5.73
N PHE A 51 8.50 18.16 5.16
CA PHE A 51 9.80 17.49 5.01
C PHE A 51 10.43 17.65 3.62
N ASP A 52 9.88 18.51 2.75
CA ASP A 52 10.61 18.92 1.56
C ASP A 52 11.81 19.74 2.02
N GLY A 53 13.00 19.13 1.98
CA GLY A 53 14.24 19.75 2.40
C GLY A 53 14.38 21.15 1.82
N GLU A 54 14.88 22.07 2.64
CA GLU A 54 15.19 23.45 2.32
C GLU A 54 16.06 23.55 1.06
N LYS A 55 15.43 23.57 -0.11
CA LYS A 55 16.02 24.13 -1.31
C LYS A 55 15.43 25.51 -1.48
N GLU A 56 16.08 26.48 -0.84
CA GLU A 56 16.03 27.88 -1.25
C GLU A 56 16.49 27.97 -2.72
N GLU A 57 15.56 27.81 -3.65
CA GLU A 57 15.73 28.32 -5.01
C GLU A 57 15.16 29.73 -5.03
N VAL A 58 16.09 30.69 -4.93
CA VAL A 58 15.86 32.12 -5.17
C VAL A 58 15.34 32.29 -6.59
N GLY A 59 14.02 32.36 -6.76
CA GLY A 59 13.42 32.62 -8.06
C GLY A 59 11.93 32.34 -8.13
N LYS A 60 11.13 33.40 -7.97
CA LYS A 60 9.69 33.51 -8.23
C LYS A 60 9.08 32.41 -9.13
N ALA A 61 8.48 31.41 -8.49
CA ALA A 61 7.28 30.74 -8.98
C ALA A 61 6.40 30.52 -7.75
N SER A 62 5.11 30.83 -7.83
CA SER A 62 4.15 30.54 -6.77
C SER A 62 4.25 29.05 -6.44
N GLN A 63 4.97 28.68 -5.37
CA GLN A 63 5.14 27.29 -4.97
C GLN A 63 3.76 26.78 -4.58
N LYS A 64 3.13 26.07 -5.51
CA LYS A 64 1.85 25.39 -5.30
C LYS A 64 2.07 24.45 -4.12
N ARG A 65 1.54 24.84 -2.95
CA ARG A 65 1.72 24.10 -1.71
C ARG A 65 1.10 22.72 -1.91
N SER A 66 1.88 21.65 -1.90
CA SER A 66 1.35 20.29 -1.96
C SER A 66 1.23 19.70 -0.56
N LEU A 67 0.12 19.00 -0.31
CA LEU A 67 -0.08 18.23 0.91
C LEU A 67 0.38 16.81 0.65
N LYS A 68 1.28 16.31 1.49
CA LYS A 68 1.85 14.97 1.40
C LYS A 68 1.48 14.19 2.64
N PHE A 69 0.89 13.02 2.46
CA PHE A 69 0.55 12.09 3.53
C PHE A 69 1.23 10.76 3.28
N LEU A 70 1.98 10.29 4.27
CA LEU A 70 2.52 8.94 4.30
C LEU A 70 1.52 8.02 4.99
N CYS A 71 1.24 6.87 4.39
CA CYS A 71 0.39 5.84 4.97
C CYS A 71 1.12 4.51 5.02
N ALA A 72 1.06 3.84 6.16
CA ALA A 72 1.40 2.42 6.30
C ALA A 72 0.14 1.66 6.73
N LEU A 73 -0.18 0.60 6.01
CA LEU A 73 -1.37 -0.22 6.23
C LEU A 73 -1.00 -1.70 6.14
N GLU A 74 -1.73 -2.53 6.89
CA GLU A 74 -1.65 -3.98 6.87
C GLU A 74 -2.93 -4.59 6.29
N VAL A 75 -2.77 -5.66 5.50
CA VAL A 75 -3.81 -6.53 4.99
C VAL A 75 -3.59 -7.93 5.59
N THR A 76 -4.64 -8.51 6.18
CA THR A 76 -4.57 -9.84 6.80
C THR A 76 -5.63 -10.77 6.22
N LEU A 77 -5.21 -12.01 5.95
CA LEU A 77 -6.06 -13.09 5.44
C LEU A 77 -5.93 -14.26 6.43
N PRO A 78 -6.66 -14.21 7.56
CA PRO A 78 -6.39 -15.07 8.72
C PRO A 78 -6.56 -16.56 8.41
N ASN A 79 -7.55 -16.91 7.58
CA ASN A 79 -7.82 -18.30 7.17
C ASN A 79 -6.71 -18.90 6.30
N HIS A 80 -5.79 -18.07 5.80
CA HIS A 80 -4.66 -18.45 4.97
C HIS A 80 -3.31 -18.19 5.64
N GLY A 81 -3.29 -17.64 6.86
CA GLY A 81 -2.05 -17.29 7.55
C GLY A 81 -1.21 -16.22 6.85
N VAL A 82 -1.81 -15.42 5.96
CA VAL A 82 -1.10 -14.39 5.17
C VAL A 82 -1.32 -13.02 5.80
N CYS A 83 -0.22 -12.28 5.96
CA CYS A 83 -0.19 -10.88 6.36
C CYS A 83 0.76 -10.14 5.40
N SER A 84 0.34 -8.97 4.92
CA SER A 84 1.14 -8.14 4.02
C SER A 84 0.92 -6.68 4.36
N ARG A 85 1.97 -5.86 4.31
CA ARG A 85 1.85 -4.42 4.52
C ARG A 85 2.14 -3.65 3.26
N GLY A 86 1.63 -2.44 3.18
CA GLY A 86 1.95 -1.51 2.13
C GLY A 86 2.22 -0.13 2.72
N VAL A 87 3.21 0.54 2.15
CA VAL A 87 3.57 1.91 2.51
C VAL A 87 3.49 2.78 1.26
N ALA A 88 2.83 3.92 1.35
CA ALA A 88 2.71 4.82 0.21
C ALA A 88 2.54 6.30 0.59
N LEU A 89 3.04 7.15 -0.31
CA LEU A 89 2.84 8.60 -0.27
C LEU A 89 1.64 9.01 -1.14
N GLY A 90 0.70 9.71 -0.52
CA GLY A 90 -0.39 10.41 -1.19
C GLY A 90 -0.09 11.90 -1.26
N GLU A 91 -0.17 12.48 -2.44
CA GLU A 91 0.07 13.90 -2.66
C GLU A 91 -1.15 14.53 -3.33
N ALA A 92 -1.55 15.71 -2.85
CA ALA A 92 -2.59 16.51 -3.47
C ALA A 92 -2.22 17.99 -3.42
N ASP A 93 -2.57 18.71 -4.48
CA ASP A 93 -2.41 20.16 -4.55
C ASP A 93 -3.31 20.87 -3.54
N ALA A 94 -2.76 21.78 -2.74
CA ALA A 94 -3.49 22.55 -1.72
C ALA A 94 -4.12 23.85 -2.27
N GLY A 95 -4.09 24.09 -3.59
CA GLY A 95 -4.61 25.34 -4.18
C GLY A 95 -3.83 26.58 -3.70
N SER A 96 -4.53 27.71 -3.55
CA SER A 96 -3.94 28.93 -2.97
C SER A 96 -3.73 28.82 -1.45
N GLY A 97 -4.40 27.85 -0.80
CA GLY A 97 -4.34 27.64 0.65
C GLY A 97 -5.05 28.72 1.48
N GLU A 98 -5.75 29.65 0.83
CA GLU A 98 -6.48 30.75 1.49
C GLU A 98 -7.89 30.32 1.93
N ASP A 99 -8.53 29.40 1.20
CA ASP A 99 -9.83 28.83 1.55
C ASP A 99 -9.66 27.59 2.45
N PRO A 100 -10.19 27.61 3.70
CA PRO A 100 -10.18 26.46 4.59
C PRO A 100 -10.86 25.21 3.98
N LEU A 101 -11.88 25.38 3.14
CA LEU A 101 -12.58 24.25 2.52
C LEU A 101 -11.72 23.57 1.44
N GLU A 102 -11.03 24.34 0.60
CA GLU A 102 -10.05 23.80 -0.36
C GLU A 102 -8.95 23.02 0.34
N LEU A 103 -8.40 23.56 1.44
CA LEU A 103 -7.35 22.89 2.22
C LEU A 103 -7.85 21.55 2.81
N LEU A 104 -9.07 21.53 3.35
CA LEU A 104 -9.70 20.32 3.88
C LEU A 104 -9.90 19.27 2.77
N MET A 105 -10.38 19.69 1.60
CA MET A 105 -10.59 18.80 0.46
C MET A 105 -9.28 18.24 -0.09
N ALA A 106 -8.23 19.07 -0.19
CA ALA A 106 -6.90 18.64 -0.56
C ALA A 106 -6.32 17.63 0.44
N THR A 107 -6.47 17.91 1.74
CA THR A 107 -6.05 17.01 2.84
C THR A 107 -6.70 15.64 2.69
N ARG A 108 -8.03 15.61 2.53
CA ARG A 108 -8.78 14.36 2.37
C ARG A 108 -8.37 13.59 1.12
N ARG A 109 -8.09 14.30 0.01
CA ARG A 109 -7.59 13.68 -1.23
C ARG A 109 -6.22 13.05 -1.01
N ALA A 110 -5.27 13.78 -0.42
CA ALA A 110 -3.93 13.26 -0.14
C ALA A 110 -3.99 12.03 0.77
N GLN A 111 -4.75 12.08 1.86
CA GLN A 111 -4.98 10.94 2.75
C GLN A 111 -5.58 9.73 2.01
N LYS A 112 -6.64 9.94 1.22
CA LYS A 112 -7.29 8.87 0.45
C LYS A 112 -6.34 8.25 -0.58
N LEU A 113 -5.50 9.06 -1.22
CA LEU A 113 -4.48 8.60 -2.15
C LEU A 113 -3.41 7.77 -1.43
N ALA A 114 -2.93 8.22 -0.27
CA ALA A 114 -1.94 7.50 0.53
C ALA A 114 -2.48 6.12 0.95
N VAL A 115 -3.69 6.09 1.54
CA VAL A 115 -4.35 4.83 1.97
C VAL A 115 -4.63 3.91 0.78
N GLY A 116 -5.15 4.44 -0.32
CA GLY A 116 -5.45 3.64 -1.51
C GLY A 116 -4.20 2.99 -2.10
N LYS A 117 -3.12 3.77 -2.27
CA LYS A 117 -1.84 3.24 -2.77
C LYS A 117 -1.22 2.23 -1.81
N ALA A 118 -1.25 2.49 -0.49
CA ALA A 118 -0.76 1.56 0.51
C ALA A 118 -1.53 0.23 0.47
N LEU A 119 -2.86 0.29 0.35
CA LEU A 119 -3.69 -0.91 0.20
C LEU A 119 -3.34 -1.68 -1.07
N SER A 120 -3.22 -1.00 -2.21
CA SER A 120 -2.76 -1.61 -3.46
C SER A 120 -1.41 -2.29 -3.32
N GLY A 121 -0.44 -1.62 -2.68
CA GLY A 121 0.90 -2.15 -2.44
C GLY A 121 0.87 -3.41 -1.56
N ALA A 122 0.06 -3.43 -0.49
CA ALA A 122 -0.10 -4.62 0.34
C ALA A 122 -0.66 -5.81 -0.45
N PHE A 123 -1.66 -5.58 -1.29
CA PHE A 123 -2.25 -6.65 -2.13
C PHE A 123 -1.32 -7.12 -3.26
N GLN A 124 -0.40 -6.30 -3.75
CA GLN A 124 0.53 -6.67 -4.82
C GLN A 124 1.44 -7.83 -4.43
N LYS A 125 1.70 -7.99 -3.13
CA LYS A 125 2.49 -9.09 -2.56
C LYS A 125 1.68 -10.36 -2.30
N ILE A 126 0.38 -10.35 -2.61
CA ILE A 126 -0.53 -11.49 -2.37
C ILE A 126 -0.86 -12.14 -3.72
N LEU A 127 -0.63 -13.44 -3.81
CA LEU A 127 -0.98 -14.26 -4.97
C LEU A 127 -2.25 -15.05 -4.66
N LEU A 128 -3.25 -14.90 -5.52
CA LEU A 128 -4.45 -15.73 -5.51
C LEU A 128 -4.34 -16.75 -6.64
N VAL A 129 -4.32 -18.04 -6.29
CA VAL A 129 -4.33 -19.15 -7.25
C VAL A 129 -5.73 -19.76 -7.26
N VAL A 130 -6.46 -19.55 -8.35
CA VAL A 130 -7.84 -20.02 -8.52
C VAL A 130 -7.83 -21.28 -9.37
N LEU A 131 -8.35 -22.37 -8.81
CA LEU A 131 -8.47 -23.66 -9.50
C LEU A 131 -9.81 -23.75 -10.25
N GLU A 132 -9.89 -24.63 -11.25
CA GLU A 132 -11.09 -24.84 -12.07
C GLU A 132 -12.32 -25.24 -11.25
N ASN A 133 -12.12 -25.87 -10.10
CA ASN A 133 -13.19 -26.27 -9.17
C ASN A 133 -13.64 -25.13 -8.23
N GLY A 134 -13.14 -23.91 -8.43
CA GLY A 134 -13.48 -22.73 -7.62
C GLY A 134 -12.73 -22.63 -6.29
N LYS A 135 -11.83 -23.57 -5.97
CA LYS A 135 -10.97 -23.44 -4.78
C LYS A 135 -9.92 -22.37 -5.02
N VAL A 136 -9.60 -21.63 -3.96
CA VAL A 136 -8.59 -20.57 -3.98
C VAL A 136 -7.50 -20.90 -2.98
N ALA A 137 -6.25 -20.92 -3.45
CA ALA A 137 -5.07 -20.89 -2.60
C ALA A 137 -4.51 -19.47 -2.57
N VAL A 138 -3.95 -19.08 -1.43
CA VAL A 138 -3.40 -17.75 -1.20
C VAL A 138 -1.96 -17.91 -0.76
N GLU A 139 -1.04 -17.22 -1.42
CA GLU A 139 0.38 -17.21 -1.07
C GLU A 139 0.91 -15.78 -0.97
N TYR A 140 1.92 -15.58 -0.12
CA TYR A 140 2.68 -14.34 -0.06
C TYR A 140 3.87 -14.43 -1.03
N ASN A 141 4.05 -13.40 -1.85
CA ASN A 141 5.13 -13.32 -2.83
C ASN A 141 6.41 -12.77 -2.18
N SER A 142 7.26 -13.67 -1.69
CA SER A 142 8.55 -13.33 -1.07
C SER A 142 9.55 -12.65 -2.00
N SER A 143 9.37 -12.69 -3.32
CA SER A 143 10.24 -11.93 -4.23
C SER A 143 10.03 -10.41 -4.15
N GLN A 144 8.94 -9.97 -3.50
CA GLN A 144 8.63 -8.57 -3.22
C GLN A 144 8.69 -8.26 -1.72
N GLU A 145 9.40 -9.07 -0.93
CA GLU A 145 9.56 -8.85 0.51
C GLU A 145 10.24 -7.50 0.76
N GLU A 146 9.44 -6.52 1.20
CA GLU A 146 9.94 -5.23 1.60
C GLU A 146 10.33 -5.29 3.08
N PRO A 147 11.40 -4.58 3.52
CA PRO A 147 11.85 -4.58 4.91
C PRO A 147 10.72 -4.26 5.91
N THR A 148 9.74 -3.46 5.47
CA THR A 148 8.56 -3.02 6.22
C THR A 148 7.65 -4.15 6.70
N ASP A 149 7.64 -5.31 6.02
CA ASP A 149 6.81 -6.45 6.44
C ASP A 149 7.39 -7.17 7.67
N SER A 150 8.70 -7.06 7.90
CA SER A 150 9.40 -7.68 9.03
C SER A 150 9.43 -6.84 10.31
N LEU A 151 9.20 -5.53 10.20
CA LEU A 151 9.27 -4.58 11.31
C LEU A 151 8.10 -4.79 12.29
N THR A 152 8.26 -4.45 13.56
CA THR A 152 7.11 -4.30 14.45
C THR A 152 6.32 -3.03 14.11
N GLU A 153 5.10 -2.93 14.64
CA GLU A 153 4.29 -1.72 14.48
C GLU A 153 5.00 -0.49 15.08
N GLU A 154 5.71 -0.66 16.19
CA GLU A 154 6.47 0.38 16.86
C GLU A 154 7.70 0.81 16.04
N GLU A 155 8.41 -0.14 15.43
CA GLU A 155 9.55 0.14 14.56
C GLU A 155 9.13 0.89 13.30
N LEU A 156 8.03 0.47 12.67
CA LEU A 156 7.42 1.18 11.54
C LEU A 156 7.02 2.61 11.91
N LYS A 157 6.44 2.81 13.10
CA LYS A 157 6.11 4.14 13.61
C LYS A 157 7.35 4.98 13.91
N GLY A 158 8.42 4.36 14.39
CA GLY A 158 9.69 5.02 14.70
C GLY A 158 10.44 5.54 13.47
N LEU A 159 10.35 4.86 12.33
CA LEU A 159 11.03 5.26 11.09
C LEU A 159 10.57 6.60 10.49
N VAL A 160 9.42 7.12 10.91
CA VAL A 160 8.82 8.34 10.38
C VAL A 160 8.86 9.50 11.40
N GLN A 161 9.25 9.22 12.65
CA GLN A 161 9.49 10.25 13.65
C GLN A 161 10.96 10.71 13.55
N VAL A 162 11.20 11.85 12.90
CA VAL A 162 12.47 12.59 12.93
C VAL A 162 12.20 14.00 13.43
#